data_AF-A0A6L8MMA9-F1
#
_entry.id   AF-A0A6L8MMA9-F1
#
_cell.length_a   1.000
_cell.length_b   1.000
_cell.length_c   1.000
_cell.angle_alpha   90.00
_cell.angle_beta   90.00
_cell.angle_gamma   90.00
#
_symmetry.space_group_name_H-M   'P 1'
#
loop_
_entity.id
_entity.type
_entity.pdbx_description
1 polymer ?
#
loop_
_entity_poly.entity_id
_entity_poly.type
_entity_poly.pdbx_seq_one_letter_code
_entity_poly.pdbx_strand_id
1 'polypeptide(L)'
;MNIGKMVLILISIVALNACQKKVGGDVTVQSLDFYSKYPDSAKSVAEKCMEYERGELSRLDARQQQEWQDSLEGVNCNNAKTARSLQIIGERQKQLREAAKALRQH
;
A
#
# COMPACT_ATOMS: atom_id res chain seq x y z
N MET A 1 -57.29 26.29 8.21
CA MET A 1 -55.98 26.16 7.54
C MET A 1 -54.92 26.61 8.54
N ASN A 2 -53.85 25.90 8.90
CA ASN A 2 -53.39 24.53 8.69
C ASN A 2 -52.31 24.28 9.77
N ILE A 3 -52.47 23.16 10.49
CA ILE A 3 -51.49 22.11 10.79
C ILE A 3 -50.16 22.53 11.44
N GLY A 4 -49.93 21.92 12.60
CA GLY A 4 -48.78 22.13 13.47
C GLY A 4 -47.42 21.77 12.87
N LYS A 5 -46.40 22.33 13.51
CA LYS A 5 -45.00 21.92 13.41
C LYS A 5 -44.45 22.03 14.82
N MET A 6 -44.44 20.89 15.52
CA MET A 6 -43.22 20.11 15.76
C MET A 6 -42.25 20.85 16.67
N VAL A 7 -42.48 20.62 17.96
CA VAL A 7 -41.47 20.47 19.00
C VAL A 7 -40.27 19.70 18.43
N LEU A 8 -39.12 20.37 18.32
CA LEU A 8 -37.82 19.72 18.13
C LEU A 8 -36.95 20.06 19.32
N ILE A 9 -37.02 19.16 20.30
CA ILE A 9 -36.21 19.11 21.50
C ILE A 9 -34.76 18.93 21.06
N LEU A 10 -33.92 19.93 21.33
CA LEU A 10 -32.47 19.76 21.35
C LEU A 10 -32.11 18.78 22.48
N ILE A 11 -32.05 17.49 22.16
CA ILE A 11 -31.39 16.51 23.03
C ILE A 11 -29.91 16.55 22.67
N SER A 12 -29.20 17.40 23.40
CA SER A 12 -27.75 17.38 23.51
C SER A 12 -27.32 16.07 24.19
N ILE A 13 -27.09 15.02 23.40
CA ILE A 13 -26.44 13.80 23.89
C ILE A 13 -24.95 14.10 24.03
N VAL A 14 -24.58 14.43 25.27
CA VAL A 14 -23.22 14.55 25.76
C VAL A 14 -22.55 13.16 25.76
N ALA A 15 -21.38 13.12 25.14
CA ALA A 15 -20.24 12.24 25.42
C ALA A 15 -20.49 10.72 25.48
N LEU A 16 -20.54 10.09 24.30
CA LEU A 16 -19.80 8.84 24.11
C LEU A 16 -18.40 9.20 23.63
N ASN A 17 -17.47 9.37 24.58
CA ASN A 17 -16.03 9.27 24.32
C ASN A 17 -15.69 7.81 23.97
N ALA A 18 -16.24 7.30 22.88
CA ALA A 18 -15.66 6.18 22.19
C ALA A 18 -14.54 6.77 21.34
N CYS A 19 -13.31 6.49 21.76
CA CYS A 19 -12.08 6.75 21.02
C CYS A 19 -12.13 5.94 19.71
N GLN A 20 -12.95 6.36 18.74
CA GLN A 20 -12.87 5.87 17.38
C GLN A 20 -11.70 6.59 16.72
N LYS A 21 -10.49 6.13 17.07
CA LYS A 21 -9.40 6.15 16.11
C LYS A 21 -9.98 5.48 14.87
N LYS A 22 -10.21 6.23 13.79
CA LYS A 22 -10.66 5.67 12.52
C LYS A 22 -9.61 4.65 12.10
N VAL A 23 -9.84 3.39 12.42
CA VAL A 23 -9.11 2.25 11.87
C VAL A 23 -9.86 1.93 10.59
N GLY A 24 -9.34 2.42 9.47
CA GLY A 24 -10.01 2.30 8.18
C GLY A 24 -9.75 3.54 7.34
N GLY A 25 -8.48 3.79 7.00
CA GLY A 25 -8.22 4.40 5.71
C GLY A 25 -8.48 3.32 4.68
N ASP A 26 -9.35 3.56 3.70
CA ASP A 26 -9.61 2.62 2.61
C ASP A 26 -8.29 2.27 1.93
N VAL A 27 -7.74 1.08 2.22
CA VAL A 27 -6.61 0.55 1.48
C VAL A 27 -7.14 0.13 0.12
N THR A 28 -6.96 1.01 -0.86
CA THR A 28 -7.24 0.68 -2.26
C THR A 28 -6.08 -0.12 -2.84
N VAL A 29 -6.40 -1.19 -3.57
CA VAL A 29 -5.38 -1.98 -4.27
C VAL A 29 -4.92 -1.22 -5.50
N GLN A 30 -3.63 -0.97 -5.56
CA GLN A 30 -2.92 -0.44 -6.72
C GLN A 30 -2.34 -1.59 -7.53
N SER A 31 -2.48 -1.50 -8.85
CA SER A 31 -1.99 -2.52 -9.77
C SER A 31 -0.48 -2.51 -9.91
N LEU A 32 0.08 -3.60 -10.43
CA LEU A 32 1.48 -3.65 -10.84
C LEU A 32 1.83 -2.57 -11.89
N ASP A 33 0.92 -2.29 -12.82
CA ASP A 33 1.09 -1.26 -13.85
C ASP A 33 1.19 0.14 -13.23
N PHE A 34 0.37 0.44 -12.22
CA PHE A 34 0.48 1.69 -11.46
C PHE A 34 1.88 1.83 -10.87
N TYR A 35 2.36 0.85 -10.11
CA TYR A 35 3.69 0.93 -9.49
C TYR A 35 4.83 0.95 -10.50
N SER A 36 4.64 0.33 -11.67
CA SER A 36 5.61 0.39 -12.77
C SER A 36 5.73 1.82 -13.33
N LYS A 37 4.62 2.57 -13.39
CA LYS A 37 4.57 3.98 -13.83
C LYS A 37 5.08 4.96 -12.78
N TYR A 38 4.99 4.62 -11.49
CA TYR A 38 5.37 5.48 -10.37
C TYR A 38 6.48 4.84 -9.52
N PRO A 39 7.75 4.88 -9.96
CA PRO A 39 8.88 4.20 -9.31
C PRO A 39 9.12 4.64 -7.86
N ASP A 40 8.97 5.93 -7.55
CA ASP A 40 9.15 6.42 -6.18
C ASP A 40 8.08 5.87 -5.23
N SER A 41 6.85 5.73 -5.71
CA SER A 41 5.76 5.09 -4.98
C SER A 41 6.05 3.61 -4.75
N ALA A 42 6.47 2.90 -5.81
CA ALA A 42 6.86 1.49 -5.72
C ALA A 42 7.99 1.27 -4.71
N LYS A 43 9.02 2.12 -4.74
CA LYS A 43 10.13 2.08 -3.81
C LYS A 43 9.67 2.31 -2.36
N SER A 44 8.93 3.38 -2.12
CA SER A 44 8.47 3.75 -0.78
C SER A 44 7.59 2.65 -0.17
N VAL A 45 6.65 2.12 -0.93
CA VAL A 45 5.76 1.05 -0.46
C VAL A 45 6.54 -0.25 -0.24
N ALA A 46 7.39 -0.66 -1.19
CA ALA A 46 8.19 -1.87 -1.05
C ALA A 46 9.11 -1.82 0.18
N GLU A 47 9.72 -0.66 0.48
CA GLU A 47 10.58 -0.48 1.66
C GLU A 47 9.80 -0.65 2.97
N LYS A 48 8.61 -0.04 3.07
CA LYS A 48 7.71 -0.24 4.22
C LYS A 48 7.27 -1.69 4.36
N CYS A 49 6.93 -2.35 3.25
CA CYS A 49 6.55 -3.76 3.25
C CYS A 49 7.69 -4.66 3.72
N MET A 50 8.93 -4.43 3.25
CA MET A 50 10.09 -5.19 3.72
C MET A 50 10.42 -4.95 5.20
N GLU A 51 10.12 -3.76 5.73
CA GLU A 51 10.23 -3.49 7.16
C GLU A 51 9.16 -4.24 7.97
N TYR A 52 7.90 -4.17 7.53
CA TYR A 52 6.79 -4.89 8.14
C TYR A 52 7.01 -6.41 8.11
N GLU A 53 7.44 -6.95 6.96
CA GLU A 53 7.74 -8.38 6.77
C GLU A 53 8.81 -8.87 7.75
N ARG A 54 9.90 -8.10 7.91
CA ARG A 54 10.99 -8.43 8.84
C ARG A 54 10.65 -8.21 10.31
N GLY A 55 9.66 -7.36 10.58
CA GLY A 55 9.21 -7.02 11.92
C GLY A 55 7.97 -7.81 12.31
N GLU A 56 6.81 -7.19 12.11
CA GLU A 56 5.52 -7.68 12.60
C GLU A 56 5.10 -9.00 11.96
N LEU A 57 5.16 -9.10 10.63
CA LEU A 57 4.69 -10.30 9.91
C LEU A 57 5.47 -11.55 10.33
N SER A 58 6.78 -11.43 10.54
CA SER A 58 7.64 -12.55 10.95
C SER A 58 7.28 -13.16 12.30
N ARG A 59 6.53 -12.43 13.12
CA ARG A 59 6.09 -12.87 14.46
C ARG A 59 4.71 -13.53 14.45
N LEU A 60 3.99 -13.44 13.32
CA LEU A 60 2.69 -14.06 13.13
C LEU A 60 2.85 -15.55 12.81
N ASP A 61 1.84 -16.36 13.11
CA ASP A 61 1.81 -17.75 12.69
C ASP A 61 1.60 -17.88 11.16
N ALA A 62 1.82 -19.07 10.61
CA ALA A 62 1.76 -19.29 9.16
C ALA A 62 0.37 -18.96 8.56
N ARG A 63 -0.73 -19.20 9.29
CA ARG A 63 -2.08 -18.90 8.83
C ARG A 63 -2.29 -17.39 8.77
N GLN A 64 -1.88 -16.69 9.82
CA GLN A 64 -1.97 -15.22 9.88
C GLN A 64 -1.09 -14.55 8.82
N GLN A 65 0.09 -15.11 8.55
CA GLN A 65 0.93 -14.63 7.46
C GLN A 65 0.24 -14.80 6.11
N GLN A 66 -0.39 -15.95 5.87
CA GLN A 66 -1.16 -16.19 4.65
C GLN A 66 -2.34 -15.23 4.52
N GLU A 67 -3.11 -15.04 5.59
CA GLU A 67 -4.24 -14.09 5.62
C GLU A 67 -3.80 -12.65 5.31
N TRP A 68 -2.62 -12.25 5.78
CA TRP A 68 -2.05 -10.95 5.43
C TRP A 68 -1.63 -10.88 3.95
N GLN A 69 -1.02 -11.93 3.40
CA GLN A 69 -0.64 -11.97 1.98
C GLN A 69 -1.85 -11.82 1.05
N ASP A 70 -2.98 -12.39 1.46
CA ASP A 70 -4.24 -12.34 0.71
C ASP A 70 -5.02 -11.02 0.94
N SER A 71 -4.59 -10.17 1.87
CA SER A 71 -5.21 -8.86 2.14
C SER A 71 -4.87 -7.83 1.05
N LEU A 72 -5.62 -6.72 1.03
CA LEU A 72 -5.37 -5.62 0.08
C LEU A 72 -3.98 -5.00 0.30
N GLU A 73 -3.52 -4.92 1.54
CA GLU A 73 -2.18 -4.52 1.92
C GLU A 73 -1.13 -5.52 1.40
N GLY A 74 -1.35 -6.83 1.58
CA GLY A 74 -0.46 -7.88 1.06
C GLY A 74 -0.31 -7.82 -0.46
N VAL A 75 -1.43 -7.66 -1.17
CA VAL A 75 -1.43 -7.50 -2.64
C VAL A 75 -0.69 -6.23 -3.07
N ASN A 76 -0.90 -5.10 -2.38
CA ASN A 76 -0.16 -3.87 -2.63
C ASN A 76 1.34 -4.04 -2.41
N CYS A 77 1.72 -4.71 -1.32
CA CYS A 77 3.12 -5.01 -1.02
C CYS A 77 3.76 -5.85 -2.13
N ASN A 78 3.07 -6.90 -2.59
CA ASN A 78 3.58 -7.75 -3.65
C ASN A 78 3.74 -6.99 -4.98
N ASN A 79 2.74 -6.19 -5.37
CA ASN A 79 2.79 -5.38 -6.59
C ASN A 79 3.93 -4.36 -6.55
N ALA A 80 4.09 -3.64 -5.43
CA ALA A 80 5.15 -2.65 -5.26
C ALA A 80 6.55 -3.29 -5.28
N LYS A 81 6.74 -4.39 -4.54
CA LYS A 81 8.01 -5.14 -4.52
C LYS A 81 8.38 -5.67 -5.90
N THR A 82 7.39 -6.21 -6.62
CA THR A 82 7.58 -6.71 -7.99
C THR A 82 7.97 -5.59 -8.95
N ALA A 83 7.23 -4.47 -8.96
CA ALA A 83 7.56 -3.31 -9.79
C ALA A 83 8.98 -2.79 -9.52
N ARG A 84 9.36 -2.66 -8.24
CA ARG A 84 10.71 -2.23 -7.84
C ARG A 84 11.79 -3.20 -8.34
N SER A 85 11.56 -4.49 -8.23
CA SER A 85 12.49 -5.52 -8.72
C SER A 85 12.68 -5.41 -10.24
N LEU A 86 11.58 -5.27 -10.99
CA LEU A 86 11.62 -5.11 -12.44
C LEU A 86 12.36 -3.84 -12.86
N GLN A 87 12.20 -2.74 -12.14
CA GLN A 87 12.94 -1.49 -12.38
C GLN A 87 14.44 -1.70 -12.21
N ILE A 88 14.88 -2.29 -11.09
CA ILE A 88 16.29 -2.58 -10.82
C ILE A 88 16.89 -3.49 -11.91
N ILE A 89 16.16 -4.54 -12.31
CA ILE A 89 16.60 -5.44 -13.37
C ILE A 89 16.71 -4.71 -14.71
N GLY A 90 15.72 -3.89 -15.05
CA GLY A 90 15.70 -3.10 -16.28
C GLY A 90 16.87 -2.11 -16.37
N GLU A 91 17.16 -1.40 -15.29
CA GLU A 91 18.31 -0.50 -15.18
C GLU A 91 19.63 -1.25 -15.34
N ARG A 92 19.79 -2.39 -14.66
CA ARG A 92 20.99 -3.21 -14.78
C ARG A 92 21.18 -3.73 -16.21
N GLN A 93 20.11 -4.18 -16.86
CA GLN A 93 20.17 -4.60 -18.26
C GLN A 93 20.56 -3.45 -19.19
N LYS A 94 20.06 -2.23 -18.94
CA LYS A 94 20.45 -1.04 -19.71
C LYS A 94 21.95 -0.77 -19.56
N GLN A 95 22.48 -0.77 -18.33
CA GLN A 95 23.90 -0.57 -18.06
C GLN A 95 24.77 -1.62 -18.77
N LEU A 96 24.36 -2.89 -18.75
CA LEU A 96 25.09 -3.97 -19.44
C LEU A 96 25.10 -3.78 -20.96
N ARG A 97 23.97 -3.33 -21.55
CA ARG A 97 23.89 -3.03 -22.99
C ARG A 97 24.80 -1.85 -23.37
N GLU A 98 24.83 -0.82 -22.55
CA GLU A 98 25.69 0.36 -22.76
C GLU A 98 27.17 0.00 -22.64
N ALA A 99 27.56 -0.76 -21.62
CA ALA A 99 28.92 -1.28 -21.45
C ALA A 99 29.34 -2.17 -22.62
N ALA A 100 28.47 -3.08 -23.06
CA ALA A 100 28.75 -3.92 -24.23
C ALA A 100 28.90 -3.11 -25.52
N LYS A 101 28.14 -2.02 -25.69
CA LYS A 101 28.29 -1.11 -26.82
C LYS A 101 29.63 -0.37 -26.77
N ALA A 102 30.02 0.13 -25.60
CA ALA A 102 31.30 0.81 -25.40
C ALA A 102 32.49 -0.12 -25.72
N LEU A 103 32.43 -1.38 -25.28
CA LEU A 103 33.47 -2.37 -25.58
C LEU A 103 33.60 -2.72 -27.07
N ARG A 104 32.55 -2.55 -27.87
CA ARG A 104 32.58 -2.79 -29.32
C ARG A 104 33.10 -1.61 -30.14
N GLN A 105 33.30 -0.46 -29.51
CA GLN A 105 33.80 0.77 -30.16
C GLN A 105 35.31 0.97 -29.98
N HIS A 106 35.97 0.04 -29.27
CA HIS A 106 37.41 -0.07 -29.10
C HIS A 106 37.89 -1.39 -29.73
#